data_AF-A0A2V9SE44-F1
#
_entry.id   AF-A0A2V9SE44-F1
#
_cell.length_a   1.000
_cell.length_b   1.000
_cell.length_c   1.000
_cell.angle_alpha   90.00
_cell.angle_beta   90.00
_cell.angle_gamma   90.00
#
_symmetry.space_group_name_H-M   'P 1'
#
loop_
_entity.id
_entity.type
_entity.pdbx_description
1 polymer ?
#
loop_
_entity_poly.entity_id
_entity_poly.type
_entity_poly.pdbx_seq_one_letter_code
_entity_poly.pdbx_strand_id
1 'polypeptide(L)'
;MSLFKQDLNRAVTISSYPCRRAMRLSPKLAANLLALSCWLVLTCLAVAQDLPPGKRLPSVTMSPPRTITVTRGKPGTVDLHFRIDGGFHINSNTPTTEFLIPTTLKLTAPTDIVVGKVIYPPGEQMSFPFAPDEKLSVYTGVLVLGVLVRPLVTVVPGKYAFHGQLKYQACDKAACYPPRQLPVDFLIDVAKGSAARKRNPGQSHRRCRFLRTIQS
;
A
#
# COMPACT_ATOMS: atom_id res chain seq x y z
N MET A 1 58.80 -32.71 52.39
CA MET A 1 59.20 -31.37 52.90
C MET A 1 57.94 -30.67 53.40
N SER A 2 57.87 -30.21 54.66
CA SER A 2 58.57 -29.02 55.22
C SER A 2 57.91 -27.74 54.68
N LEU A 3 57.03 -27.09 55.47
CA LEU A 3 57.29 -25.84 56.25
C LEU A 3 57.51 -24.62 55.33
N PHE A 4 56.94 -23.40 55.52
CA PHE A 4 56.47 -22.63 56.68
C PHE A 4 55.13 -21.92 56.30
N LYS A 5 54.18 -21.50 57.15
CA LYS A 5 54.12 -20.81 58.47
C LYS A 5 54.40 -19.29 58.49
N GLN A 6 53.50 -18.57 59.18
CA GLN A 6 53.61 -17.21 59.77
C GLN A 6 53.61 -16.02 58.78
N ASP A 7 53.02 -14.83 59.06
CA ASP A 7 52.15 -14.35 60.17
C ASP A 7 51.15 -13.28 59.62
N LEU A 8 49.91 -13.10 60.12
CA LEU A 8 49.40 -12.53 61.39
C LEU A 8 49.36 -10.98 61.48
N ASN A 9 48.26 -10.47 62.04
CA ASN A 9 48.04 -9.11 62.60
C ASN A 9 48.08 -7.88 61.68
N ARG A 10 46.88 -7.32 61.42
CA ARG A 10 46.70 -5.86 61.35
C ARG A 10 45.48 -5.45 62.18
N ALA A 11 45.73 -4.73 63.27
CA ALA A 11 44.68 -4.30 64.20
C ALA A 11 43.74 -3.27 63.54
N VAL A 12 42.43 -3.44 63.75
CA VAL A 12 41.41 -2.47 63.32
C VAL A 12 41.23 -1.44 64.44
N THR A 13 41.79 -0.25 64.25
CA THR A 13 41.55 0.90 65.13
C THR A 13 40.22 1.56 64.77
N ILE A 14 39.24 1.52 65.70
CA ILE A 14 37.95 2.19 65.51
C ILE A 14 38.12 3.69 65.77
N SER A 15 38.06 4.51 64.72
CA SER A 15 38.11 5.96 64.82
C SER A 15 36.75 6.53 65.21
N SER A 16 36.64 7.11 66.40
CA SER A 16 35.44 7.78 66.90
C SER A 16 35.30 9.18 66.30
N TYR A 17 34.47 9.31 65.26
CA TYR A 17 34.14 10.62 64.68
C TYR A 17 33.19 11.43 65.58
N PRO A 18 33.39 12.75 65.74
CA PRO A 18 32.53 13.58 66.58
C PRO A 18 31.14 13.77 65.96
N CYS A 19 30.12 13.78 66.83
CA CYS A 19 28.72 14.03 66.46
C CYS A 19 28.57 15.41 65.80
N ARG A 20 28.27 15.44 64.49
CA ARG A 20 28.00 16.69 63.77
C ARG A 20 26.65 17.26 64.22
N ARG A 21 26.71 18.47 64.79
CA ARG A 21 25.55 19.26 65.21
C ARG A 21 24.67 19.57 63.99
N ALA A 22 23.49 18.96 63.91
CA ALA A 22 22.57 19.15 62.80
C ALA A 22 22.08 20.60 62.73
N MET A 23 22.42 21.31 61.66
CA MET A 23 21.88 22.64 61.36
C MET A 23 20.40 22.49 60.98
N ARG A 24 19.51 23.09 61.78
CA ARG A 24 18.06 23.11 61.49
C ARG A 24 17.78 24.16 60.42
N LEU A 25 17.60 23.73 59.17
CA LEU A 25 17.17 24.61 58.09
C LEU A 25 15.74 25.11 58.36
N SER A 26 15.47 26.39 58.18
CA SER A 26 14.16 26.96 58.46
C SER A 26 13.14 26.55 57.38
N PRO A 27 11.86 26.28 57.75
CA PRO A 27 10.89 25.70 56.82
C PRO A 27 10.57 26.61 55.63
N LYS A 28 10.77 27.93 55.77
CA LYS A 28 10.56 28.91 54.69
C LYS A 28 11.64 28.83 53.58
N LEU A 29 12.89 28.46 53.90
CA LEU A 29 13.93 28.27 52.86
C LEU A 29 13.73 26.94 52.11
N ALA A 30 13.36 25.87 52.81
CA ALA A 30 13.15 24.56 52.20
C ALA A 30 12.01 24.58 51.15
N ALA A 31 10.91 25.29 51.43
CA ALA A 31 9.77 25.41 50.52
C ALA A 31 10.15 26.10 49.19
N ASN A 32 10.90 27.21 49.23
CA ASN A 32 11.29 27.94 48.03
C ASN A 32 12.29 27.16 47.15
N LEU A 33 13.24 26.44 47.76
CA LEU A 33 14.17 25.57 47.03
C LEU A 33 13.46 24.39 46.34
N LEU A 34 12.48 23.78 47.01
CA LEU A 34 11.66 22.72 46.41
C LEU A 34 10.82 23.25 45.25
N ALA A 35 10.17 24.41 45.40
CA ALA A 35 9.37 25.02 44.33
C ALA A 35 10.20 25.36 43.08
N LEU A 36 11.39 25.92 43.25
CA LEU A 36 12.35 26.21 42.16
C LEU A 36 12.82 24.93 41.46
N SER A 37 13.15 23.87 42.20
CA SER A 37 13.53 22.58 41.60
C SER A 37 12.39 21.94 40.79
N CYS A 38 11.14 22.07 41.25
CA CYS A 38 9.97 21.53 40.56
C CYS A 38 9.72 22.25 39.23
N TRP A 39 9.87 23.58 39.20
CA TRP A 39 9.81 24.37 37.96
C TRP A 39 10.92 24.01 36.97
N LEU A 40 12.16 23.84 37.43
CA LEU A 40 13.29 23.48 36.56
C LEU A 40 13.12 22.09 35.92
N VAL A 41 12.56 21.13 36.66
CA VAL A 41 12.29 19.78 36.16
C VAL A 41 11.10 19.79 35.17
N LEU A 42 10.03 20.55 35.45
CA LEU A 42 8.88 20.65 34.54
C LEU A 42 9.26 21.25 33.17
N THR A 43 10.16 22.24 33.14
CA THR A 43 10.61 22.85 31.88
C THR A 43 11.45 21.92 31.00
N CYS A 44 12.07 20.88 31.56
CA CYS A 44 12.98 20.02 30.81
C CYS A 44 12.25 18.91 30.01
N LEU A 45 11.08 18.45 30.46
CA LEU A 45 10.31 17.40 29.76
C LEU A 45 9.62 17.89 28.47
N ALA A 46 9.46 19.20 28.27
CA ALA A 46 8.73 19.74 27.12
C ALA A 46 9.52 19.70 25.79
N VAL A 47 10.85 19.53 25.82
CA VAL A 47 11.73 19.72 24.65
C VAL A 47 12.03 18.40 23.91
N ALA A 48 11.48 17.27 24.36
CA ALA A 48 11.85 15.94 23.86
C ALA A 48 10.98 15.38 22.71
N GLN A 49 9.98 16.11 22.21
CA GLN A 49 8.93 15.54 21.33
C GLN A 49 8.98 15.97 19.85
N ASP A 50 9.72 17.02 19.49
CA ASP A 50 9.82 17.52 18.11
C ASP A 50 11.07 17.00 17.36
N LEU A 51 11.33 15.69 17.44
CA LEU A 51 12.23 15.06 16.47
C LEU A 51 11.49 15.01 15.12
N PRO A 52 12.01 15.66 14.04
CA PRO A 52 11.36 15.62 12.75
C PRO A 52 11.25 14.16 12.28
N PRO A 53 10.09 13.72 11.77
CA PRO A 53 9.92 12.35 11.33
C PRO A 53 10.97 12.03 10.26
N GLY A 54 11.85 11.07 10.56
CA GLY A 54 12.96 10.72 9.66
C GLY A 54 12.44 10.47 8.25
N LYS A 55 13.11 11.06 7.24
CA LYS A 55 12.65 11.09 5.85
C LYS A 55 12.21 9.71 5.37
N ARG A 56 10.90 9.46 5.38
CA ARG A 56 10.32 8.24 4.85
C ARG A 56 10.53 8.25 3.34
N LEU A 57 11.02 7.15 2.78
CA LEU A 57 11.03 6.99 1.33
C LEU A 57 9.59 6.78 0.85
N PRO A 58 9.17 7.40 -0.27
CA PRO A 58 7.85 7.14 -0.81
C PRO A 58 7.71 5.67 -1.21
N SER A 59 6.59 5.08 -0.82
CA SER A 59 6.20 3.72 -1.20
C SER A 59 4.82 3.71 -1.83
N VAL A 60 4.70 2.87 -2.85
CA VAL A 60 3.42 2.41 -3.40
C VAL A 60 3.41 0.90 -3.26
N THR A 61 2.34 0.36 -2.67
CA THR A 61 2.17 -1.09 -2.44
C THR A 61 0.92 -1.58 -3.15
N MET A 62 0.96 -2.77 -3.76
CA MET A 62 -0.23 -3.41 -4.33
C MET A 62 -0.91 -4.29 -3.26
N SER A 63 -2.23 -4.20 -3.14
CA SER A 63 -3.02 -5.15 -2.34
C SER A 63 -3.10 -6.50 -3.04
N PRO A 64 -3.23 -7.64 -2.32
CA PRO A 64 -3.43 -8.96 -2.94
C PRO A 64 -4.61 -8.94 -3.93
N PRO A 65 -4.38 -9.20 -5.23
CA PRO A 65 -5.41 -9.04 -6.25
C PRO A 65 -6.39 -10.22 -6.21
N ARG A 66 -7.68 -9.93 -6.37
CA ARG A 66 -8.72 -10.98 -6.42
C ARG A 66 -8.65 -11.72 -7.75
N THR A 67 -8.48 -13.04 -7.71
CA THR A 67 -8.68 -13.88 -8.90
C THR A 67 -10.13 -13.80 -9.37
N ILE A 68 -10.32 -13.40 -10.63
CA ILE A 68 -11.60 -13.41 -11.32
C ILE A 68 -11.69 -14.64 -12.24
N THR A 69 -12.90 -15.10 -12.53
CA THR A 69 -13.14 -16.10 -13.59
C THR A 69 -13.62 -15.40 -14.86
N VAL A 70 -12.88 -15.54 -15.96
CA VAL A 70 -13.19 -14.97 -17.28
C VAL A 70 -13.60 -16.10 -18.23
N THR A 71 -14.73 -15.96 -18.91
CA THR A 71 -15.14 -16.92 -19.93
C THR A 71 -14.28 -16.77 -21.19
N ARG A 72 -13.69 -17.86 -21.69
CA ARG A 72 -12.91 -17.82 -22.93
C ARG A 72 -13.66 -17.21 -24.11
N GLY A 73 -12.96 -16.42 -24.91
CA GLY A 73 -13.52 -15.63 -26.01
C GLY A 73 -14.21 -14.33 -25.59
N LYS A 74 -14.61 -14.17 -24.32
CA LYS A 74 -15.24 -12.96 -23.78
C LYS A 74 -14.22 -12.09 -23.04
N PRO A 75 -14.42 -10.76 -23.01
CA PRO A 75 -13.61 -9.89 -22.15
C PRO A 75 -14.01 -10.04 -20.67
N GLY A 76 -13.07 -9.70 -19.79
CA GLY A 76 -13.28 -9.44 -18.36
C GLY A 76 -12.35 -8.33 -17.89
N THR A 77 -12.61 -7.75 -16.73
CA THR A 77 -11.79 -6.68 -16.13
C THR A 77 -11.22 -7.15 -14.80
N VAL A 78 -9.90 -7.05 -14.64
CA VAL A 78 -9.19 -7.30 -13.38
C VAL A 78 -8.92 -5.96 -12.71
N ASP A 79 -9.43 -5.75 -11.50
CA ASP A 79 -9.16 -4.54 -10.73
C ASP A 79 -7.91 -4.73 -9.85
N LEU A 80 -6.89 -3.91 -10.09
CA LEU A 80 -5.63 -3.90 -9.35
C LEU A 80 -5.60 -2.69 -8.42
N HIS A 81 -5.51 -2.94 -7.11
CA HIS A 81 -5.56 -1.92 -6.07
C HIS A 81 -4.14 -1.58 -5.59
N PHE A 82 -3.76 -0.33 -5.73
CA PHE A 82 -2.49 0.23 -5.26
C PHE A 82 -2.75 1.25 -4.16
N ARG A 83 -1.95 1.19 -3.10
CA ARG A 83 -1.99 2.13 -1.98
C ARG A 83 -0.73 2.98 -2.00
N ILE A 84 -0.91 4.29 -2.03
CA ILE A 84 0.15 5.32 -1.97
C ILE A 84 0.29 5.73 -0.51
N ASP A 85 1.51 5.77 0.02
CA ASP A 85 1.74 6.16 1.42
C ASP A 85 1.34 7.62 1.69
N GLY A 86 0.74 7.85 2.86
CA GLY A 86 0.23 9.16 3.26
C GLY A 86 1.33 10.23 3.33
N GLY A 87 1.03 11.42 2.81
CA GLY A 87 1.99 12.51 2.63
C GLY A 87 2.63 12.57 1.25
N PHE A 88 2.50 11.50 0.45
CA PHE A 88 2.98 11.44 -0.93
C PHE A 88 1.82 11.42 -1.94
N HIS A 89 2.17 11.75 -3.18
CA HIS A 89 1.34 11.56 -4.37
C HIS A 89 2.19 10.95 -5.49
N ILE A 90 1.54 10.43 -6.53
CA ILE A 90 2.21 10.08 -7.79
C ILE A 90 1.52 10.82 -8.95
N ASN A 91 2.25 11.13 -10.02
CA ASN A 91 1.66 11.72 -11.22
C ASN A 91 0.58 10.80 -11.81
N SER A 92 -0.46 11.35 -12.42
CA SER A 92 -1.49 10.56 -13.09
C SER A 92 -0.95 9.85 -14.35
N ASN A 93 -1.79 9.07 -15.04
CA ASN A 93 -1.41 8.49 -16.33
C ASN A 93 -1.46 9.49 -17.50
N THR A 94 -2.03 10.68 -17.26
CA THR A 94 -2.08 11.84 -18.16
C THR A 94 -1.73 13.09 -17.34
N PRO A 95 -0.45 13.27 -16.97
CA PRO A 95 -0.01 14.43 -16.20
C PRO A 95 -0.28 15.73 -16.95
N THR A 96 -0.36 16.85 -16.22
CA THR A 96 -0.70 18.16 -16.82
C THR A 96 0.39 18.66 -17.79
N THR A 97 1.66 18.31 -17.56
CA THR A 97 2.79 18.63 -18.46
C THR A 97 3.56 17.39 -18.90
N GLU A 98 4.23 17.49 -20.05
CA GLU A 98 5.04 16.41 -20.63
C GLU A 98 6.34 16.10 -19.87
N PHE A 99 6.79 17.03 -19.02
CA PHE A 99 8.01 16.86 -18.20
C PHE A 99 7.77 15.97 -16.97
N LEU A 100 6.52 15.76 -16.57
CA LEU A 100 6.15 14.88 -15.48
C LEU A 100 6.12 13.41 -15.95
N ILE A 101 6.76 12.53 -15.18
CA ILE A 101 6.81 11.10 -15.52
C ILE A 101 5.46 10.44 -15.20
N PRO A 102 4.73 9.92 -16.19
CA PRO A 102 3.38 9.39 -15.99
C PRO A 102 3.40 8.04 -15.26
N THR A 103 2.39 7.79 -14.44
CA THR A 103 2.16 6.46 -13.86
C THR A 103 1.70 5.50 -14.97
N THR A 104 2.45 4.43 -15.18
CA THR A 104 2.24 3.49 -16.30
C THR A 104 2.39 2.04 -15.85
N LEU A 105 1.33 1.25 -16.06
CA LEU A 105 1.32 -0.18 -15.88
C LEU A 105 1.75 -0.88 -17.18
N LYS A 106 2.79 -1.70 -17.12
CA LYS A 106 3.19 -2.63 -18.19
C LYS A 106 2.99 -4.06 -17.73
N LEU A 107 2.36 -4.88 -18.58
CA LEU A 107 2.06 -6.29 -18.30
C LEU A 107 2.69 -7.20 -19.37
N THR A 108 3.17 -8.33 -18.91
CA THR A 108 3.55 -9.51 -19.70
C THR A 108 2.46 -10.56 -19.47
N ALA A 109 1.74 -10.88 -20.54
CA ALA A 109 0.61 -11.80 -20.51
C ALA A 109 0.96 -13.16 -21.13
N PRO A 110 0.25 -14.24 -20.74
CA PRO A 110 0.28 -15.50 -21.49
C PRO A 110 -0.17 -15.29 -22.93
N THR A 111 0.44 -16.02 -23.88
CA THR A 111 0.21 -15.88 -25.32
C THR A 111 -1.26 -15.99 -25.73
N ASP A 112 -2.03 -16.80 -25.01
CA ASP A 112 -3.42 -17.12 -25.33
C ASP A 112 -4.43 -16.16 -24.69
N ILE A 113 -3.95 -15.06 -24.07
CA ILE A 113 -4.80 -14.03 -23.46
C ILE A 113 -4.38 -12.64 -23.91
N VAL A 114 -5.28 -11.96 -24.62
CA VAL A 114 -5.05 -10.59 -25.06
C VAL A 114 -5.29 -9.63 -23.88
N VAL A 115 -4.28 -8.82 -23.55
CA VAL A 115 -4.45 -7.64 -22.69
C VAL A 115 -4.92 -6.47 -23.56
N GLY A 116 -6.04 -5.87 -23.18
CA GLY A 116 -6.61 -4.68 -23.81
C GLY A 116 -6.13 -3.40 -23.13
N LYS A 117 -6.98 -2.37 -23.13
CA LYS A 117 -6.69 -1.10 -22.46
C LYS A 117 -6.64 -1.28 -20.94
N VAL A 118 -5.66 -0.64 -20.30
CA VAL A 118 -5.67 -0.37 -18.85
C VAL A 118 -6.51 0.89 -18.61
N ILE A 119 -7.51 0.76 -17.76
CA ILE A 119 -8.42 1.82 -17.34
C ILE A 119 -7.83 2.44 -16.07
N TYR A 120 -7.48 3.72 -16.16
CA TYR A 120 -7.03 4.53 -15.05
C TYR A 120 -8.18 5.42 -14.57
N PRO A 121 -8.27 5.74 -13.27
CA PRO A 121 -9.21 6.74 -12.79
C PRO A 121 -8.75 8.15 -13.22
N PRO A 122 -9.66 9.14 -13.24
CA PRO A 122 -9.26 10.53 -13.41
C PRO A 122 -8.28 10.95 -12.31
N GLY A 123 -7.25 11.73 -12.68
CA GLY A 123 -6.34 12.33 -11.71
C GLY A 123 -7.01 13.48 -10.94
N GLU A 124 -6.58 13.68 -9.70
CA GLU A 124 -6.93 14.84 -8.89
C GLU A 124 -6.06 16.03 -9.30
N GLN A 125 -6.65 17.22 -9.45
CA GLN A 125 -5.92 18.43 -9.84
C GLN A 125 -5.48 19.21 -8.58
N MET A 126 -4.23 19.00 -8.14
CA MET A 126 -3.69 19.62 -6.93
C MET A 126 -2.59 20.65 -7.22
N SER A 127 -2.55 21.72 -6.42
CA SER A 127 -1.49 22.75 -6.45
C SER A 127 -0.38 22.42 -5.45
N PHE A 128 0.88 22.69 -5.81
CA PHE A 128 2.04 22.39 -4.98
C PHE A 128 3.01 23.57 -4.89
N PRO A 129 3.74 23.75 -3.77
CA PRO A 129 4.70 24.86 -3.63
C PRO A 129 5.81 24.89 -4.69
N PHE A 130 6.18 23.72 -5.24
CA PHE A 130 7.19 23.60 -6.30
C PHE A 130 6.65 23.88 -7.71
N ALA A 131 5.33 24.03 -7.86
CA ALA A 131 4.64 24.35 -9.10
C ALA A 131 3.48 25.34 -8.80
N PRO A 132 3.78 26.57 -8.38
CA PRO A 132 2.77 27.50 -7.85
C PRO A 132 1.75 27.96 -8.90
N ASP A 133 2.16 28.02 -10.17
CA ASP A 133 1.35 28.53 -11.28
C ASP A 133 0.48 27.45 -11.97
N GLU A 134 0.57 26.19 -11.53
CA GLU A 134 -0.09 25.05 -12.19
C GLU A 134 -0.80 24.10 -11.21
N LYS A 135 -1.85 23.42 -11.70
CA LYS A 135 -2.45 22.26 -11.01
C LYS A 135 -1.99 20.97 -11.65
N LEU A 136 -1.28 20.15 -10.89
CA LEU A 136 -0.75 18.88 -11.36
C LEU A 136 -1.80 17.79 -11.20
N SER A 137 -1.96 16.98 -12.26
CA SER A 137 -2.83 15.80 -12.27
C SER A 137 -2.14 14.63 -11.57
N VAL A 138 -2.68 14.19 -10.43
CA VAL A 138 -2.01 13.26 -9.52
C VAL A 138 -2.97 12.21 -8.94
N TYR A 139 -2.41 11.18 -8.33
CA TYR A 139 -3.14 10.19 -7.51
C TYR A 139 -2.64 10.23 -6.06
N THR A 140 -3.59 10.04 -5.13
CA THR A 140 -3.36 9.95 -3.68
C THR A 140 -4.11 8.75 -3.11
N GLY A 141 -3.75 8.29 -1.91
CA GLY A 141 -4.50 7.27 -1.17
C GLY A 141 -4.57 5.90 -1.88
N VAL A 142 -5.69 5.61 -2.54
CA VAL A 142 -5.94 4.33 -3.23
C VAL A 142 -6.17 4.57 -4.72
N LEU A 143 -5.30 4.00 -5.55
CA LEU A 143 -5.39 3.96 -7.01
C LEU A 143 -5.91 2.58 -7.43
N VAL A 144 -7.00 2.53 -8.20
CA VAL A 144 -7.55 1.28 -8.75
C VAL A 144 -7.40 1.28 -10.27
N LEU A 145 -6.67 0.31 -10.82
CA LEU A 145 -6.48 0.15 -12.27
C LEU A 145 -7.28 -1.03 -12.79
N GLY A 146 -8.19 -0.80 -13.73
CA GLY A 146 -8.99 -1.84 -14.38
C GLY A 146 -8.26 -2.38 -15.62
N VAL A 147 -7.75 -3.60 -15.57
CA VAL A 147 -7.07 -4.25 -16.71
C VAL A 147 -8.07 -5.07 -17.51
N LEU A 148 -8.37 -4.65 -18.74
CA LEU A 148 -9.18 -5.43 -19.67
C LEU A 148 -8.38 -6.65 -20.15
N VAL A 149 -8.89 -7.86 -19.95
CA VAL A 149 -8.31 -9.11 -20.45
C VAL A 149 -9.33 -9.88 -21.30
N ARG A 150 -8.88 -10.51 -22.39
CA ARG A 150 -9.71 -11.33 -23.26
C ARG A 150 -8.99 -12.63 -23.63
N PRO A 151 -9.26 -13.75 -22.91
CA PRO A 151 -8.73 -15.06 -23.29
C PRO A 151 -9.25 -15.45 -24.68
N LEU A 152 -8.41 -16.06 -25.51
CA LEU A 152 -8.79 -16.47 -26.87
C LEU A 152 -9.89 -17.53 -26.85
N VAL A 153 -10.64 -17.70 -27.95
CA VAL A 153 -11.70 -18.73 -28.03
C VAL A 153 -11.15 -20.17 -27.93
N THR A 154 -9.88 -20.34 -28.32
CA THR A 154 -9.12 -21.59 -28.32
C THR A 154 -8.48 -21.93 -26.98
N VAL A 155 -8.33 -20.98 -26.06
CA VAL A 155 -7.58 -21.18 -24.81
C VAL A 155 -8.20 -22.33 -23.99
N VAL A 156 -7.32 -23.05 -23.31
CA VAL A 156 -7.67 -24.15 -22.41
C VAL A 156 -8.22 -23.54 -21.11
N PRO A 157 -9.32 -24.07 -20.55
CA PRO A 157 -9.78 -23.64 -19.23
C PRO A 157 -8.75 -23.95 -18.13
N GLY A 158 -8.51 -23.01 -17.22
CA GLY A 158 -7.49 -23.14 -16.18
C GLY A 158 -7.02 -21.79 -15.63
N LYS A 159 -6.07 -21.81 -14.68
CA LYS A 159 -5.49 -20.60 -14.09
C LYS A 159 -4.31 -20.09 -14.90
N TYR A 160 -4.26 -18.78 -15.10
CA TYR A 160 -3.24 -18.10 -15.88
C TYR A 160 -2.63 -16.95 -15.08
N ALA A 161 -1.30 -16.92 -15.01
CA ALA A 161 -0.54 -15.90 -14.32
C ALA A 161 -0.19 -14.73 -15.24
N PHE A 162 -0.24 -13.53 -14.69
CA PHE A 162 0.19 -12.29 -15.30
C PHE A 162 1.31 -11.70 -14.45
N HIS A 163 2.34 -11.21 -15.13
CA HIS A 163 3.48 -10.54 -14.52
C HIS A 163 3.60 -9.13 -15.10
N GLY A 164 4.24 -8.21 -14.39
CA GLY A 164 4.32 -6.83 -14.86
C GLY A 164 4.97 -5.90 -13.88
N GLN A 165 4.99 -4.62 -14.23
CA GLN A 165 5.54 -3.55 -13.41
C GLN A 165 4.69 -2.29 -13.54
N LEU A 166 4.32 -1.70 -12.40
CA LEU A 166 3.83 -0.33 -12.32
C LEU A 166 5.03 0.60 -12.19
N LYS A 167 5.33 1.37 -13.24
CA LYS A 167 6.30 2.46 -13.20
C LYS A 167 5.60 3.72 -12.71
N TYR A 168 6.17 4.40 -11.72
CA TYR A 168 5.64 5.65 -11.17
C TYR A 168 6.78 6.56 -10.72
N GLN A 169 6.46 7.85 -10.57
CA GLN A 169 7.27 8.80 -9.81
C GLN A 169 6.42 9.31 -8.66
N ALA A 170 7.00 9.29 -7.45
CA ALA A 170 6.35 9.81 -6.26
C ALA A 170 6.98 11.14 -5.84
N CYS A 171 6.16 12.04 -5.32
CA CYS A 171 6.58 13.34 -4.81
C CYS A 171 5.86 13.64 -3.49
N ASP A 172 6.47 14.47 -2.65
CA ASP A 172 5.82 15.09 -1.49
C ASP A 172 5.52 16.57 -1.76
N LYS A 173 5.37 17.41 -0.73
CA LYS A 173 5.13 18.86 -0.89
C LYS A 173 6.38 19.66 -1.25
N ALA A 174 7.58 19.09 -1.12
CA ALA A 174 8.86 19.75 -1.28
C ALA A 174 9.64 19.27 -2.50
N ALA A 175 9.57 17.98 -2.84
CA ALA A 175 10.34 17.41 -3.95
C ALA A 175 9.70 16.15 -4.58
N CYS A 176 10.09 15.90 -5.83
CA CYS A 176 9.90 14.61 -6.49
C CYS A 176 11.11 13.70 -6.31
N TYR A 177 10.85 12.41 -6.10
CA TYR A 177 11.86 11.39 -5.88
C TYR A 177 12.24 10.70 -7.20
N PRO A 178 13.34 9.92 -7.25
CA PRO A 178 13.68 9.11 -8.42
C PRO A 178 12.53 8.14 -8.78
N PRO A 179 12.25 7.90 -10.08
CA PRO A 179 11.22 6.97 -10.51
C PRO A 179 11.46 5.55 -9.98
N ARG A 180 10.37 4.86 -9.64
CA ARG A 180 10.40 3.48 -9.13
C ARG A 180 9.54 2.57 -9.99
N GLN A 181 9.80 1.26 -9.87
CA GLN A 181 9.00 0.20 -10.47
C GLN A 181 8.54 -0.73 -9.34
N LEU A 182 7.24 -1.00 -9.30
CA LEU A 182 6.61 -1.95 -8.37
C LEU A 182 6.21 -3.20 -9.19
N PRO A 183 6.69 -4.41 -8.83
CA PRO A 183 6.22 -5.66 -9.44
C PRO A 183 4.71 -5.83 -9.28
N VAL A 184 4.07 -6.36 -10.33
CA VAL A 184 2.63 -6.60 -10.39
C VAL A 184 2.41 -8.04 -10.85
N ASP A 185 1.90 -8.87 -9.95
CA ASP A 185 1.62 -10.28 -10.20
C ASP A 185 0.17 -10.59 -9.84
N PHE A 186 -0.58 -11.22 -10.75
CA PHE A 186 -1.96 -11.66 -10.49
C PHE A 186 -2.34 -12.91 -11.27
N LEU A 187 -3.42 -13.57 -10.84
CA LEU A 187 -4.01 -14.71 -11.53
C LEU A 187 -5.40 -14.37 -12.05
N ILE A 188 -5.75 -14.89 -13.23
CA ILE A 188 -7.14 -15.09 -13.63
C ILE A 188 -7.43 -16.59 -13.77
N ASP A 189 -8.68 -16.96 -13.57
CA ASP A 189 -9.21 -18.28 -13.89
C ASP A 189 -9.98 -18.18 -15.22
N VAL A 190 -9.78 -19.14 -16.12
CA VAL A 190 -10.39 -19.15 -17.44
C VAL A 190 -11.42 -20.28 -17.52
N ALA A 191 -12.68 -19.91 -17.70
CA ALA A 191 -13.78 -20.86 -17.81
C ALA A 191 -14.13 -21.18 -19.27
N LYS A 192 -14.58 -22.42 -19.49
CA LYS A 192 -15.27 -22.81 -20.74
C LYS A 192 -16.59 -22.04 -20.81
N GLY A 193 -16.84 -21.36 -21.92
CA GLY A 193 -18.14 -20.73 -22.16
C GLY A 193 -19.26 -21.78 -22.20
N SER A 194 -20.40 -21.44 -21.60
CA SER A 194 -21.60 -22.26 -21.74
C SER A 194 -21.95 -22.37 -23.23
N ALA A 195 -22.16 -23.61 -23.69
CA ALA A 195 -22.67 -23.82 -25.03
C ALA A 195 -24.03 -23.13 -25.13
N ALA A 196 -24.20 -22.23 -26.10
CA ALA A 196 -25.49 -21.62 -26.36
C ALA A 196 -26.50 -22.76 -26.61
N ARG A 197 -27.49 -22.90 -25.70
CA ARG A 197 -28.51 -23.94 -25.79
C ARG A 197 -29.30 -23.69 -27.07
N LYS A 198 -28.95 -24.42 -28.15
CA LYS A 198 -29.78 -24.49 -29.36
C LYS A 198 -31.14 -25.00 -28.93
N ARG A 199 -32.09 -24.09 -28.71
CA ARG A 199 -33.52 -24.44 -28.69
C ARG A 199 -33.81 -24.99 -30.08
N ASN A 200 -33.99 -26.30 -30.15
CA ASN A 200 -34.44 -26.95 -31.37
C ASN A 200 -35.78 -26.29 -31.73
N PRO A 201 -35.93 -25.62 -32.90
CA PRO A 201 -37.22 -25.07 -33.29
C PRO A 201 -38.17 -26.26 -33.43
N GLY A 202 -39.22 -26.29 -32.60
CA GLY A 202 -40.15 -27.41 -32.54
C GLY A 202 -40.70 -27.68 -33.93
N GLN A 203 -40.50 -28.89 -34.44
CA GLN A 203 -41.01 -29.27 -35.75
C GLN A 203 -42.54 -29.22 -35.70
N SER A 204 -43.10 -28.21 -36.38
CA SER A 204 -44.52 -28.09 -36.58
C SER A 204 -44.99 -29.24 -37.47
N HIS A 205 -45.51 -30.29 -36.85
CA HIS A 205 -46.22 -31.36 -37.55
C HIS A 205 -47.48 -30.75 -38.17
N ARG A 206 -47.37 -30.38 -39.46
CA ARG A 206 -48.52 -29.92 -40.26
C ARG A 206 -49.56 -31.04 -40.32
N ARG A 207 -50.63 -30.92 -39.54
CA ARG A 207 -51.84 -31.75 -39.74
C ARG A 207 -52.49 -31.33 -41.04
N CYS A 208 -52.35 -32.12 -42.09
CA CYS A 208 -53.21 -32.02 -43.28
C CYS A 208 -54.67 -32.25 -42.85
N ARG A 209 -55.47 -31.18 -42.86
CA ARG A 209 -56.91 -31.26 -42.64
C ARG A 209 -57.57 -31.75 -43.93
N PHE A 210 -57.91 -33.04 -43.97
CA PHE A 210 -58.68 -33.62 -45.07
C PHE A 210 -60.11 -33.06 -45.04
N LEU A 211 -60.45 -32.19 -45.98
CA LEU A 211 -61.82 -31.72 -46.16
C LEU A 211 -62.61 -32.82 -46.89
N ARG A 212 -63.57 -33.44 -46.19
CA ARG A 212 -64.58 -34.26 -46.85
C ARG A 212 -65.64 -33.34 -47.44
N THR A 213 -65.70 -33.29 -48.77
CA THR A 213 -66.89 -32.81 -49.48
C THR A 213 -68.03 -33.80 -49.22
N ILE A 214 -69.20 -33.30 -48.84
CA ILE A 214 -70.47 -34.04 -48.95
C ILE A 214 -71.39 -33.19 -49.81
N GLN A 215 -72.06 -33.86 -50.73
CA GLN A 215 -72.86 -33.30 -51.80
C GLN A 215 -74.27 -33.89 -51.66
N SER A 216 -75.28 -33.03 -51.44
CA SER A 216 -76.72 -33.30 -51.47
C SER A 216 -77.43 -31.95 -51.51
#